data_AF-A0A1Q5UH05-F1
#
_entry.id   AF-A0A1Q5UH05-F1
#
_cell.length_a   1.000
_cell.length_b   1.000
_cell.length_c   1.000
_cell.angle_alpha   90.00
_cell.angle_beta   90.00
_cell.angle_gamma   90.00
#
_symmetry.space_group_name_H-M   'P 1'
#
loop_
_entity.id
_entity.type
_entity.pdbx_description
1 polymer ?
#
loop_
_entity_poly.entity_id
_entity_poly.type
_entity_poly.pdbx_seq_one_letter_code
_entity_poly.pdbx_strand_id
1 'polypeptide(L)'
;MTPVGPRVSKEEFMYALGLNPQDPQHEQYYRAMRAPANPPKDETIMVYNRMNQDTSHLLDSVRADPSTRPPFFWHHIRPDHQRWAIMEIWRNAGPLTRPLFDRGGTNGEYGPNWVAGWLLYSVFRSRDVRNNRNRRKGDNGGAVPDSDKRARQVEEAASPKKGYYDPVRNGTL
;
A
#
# COMPACT_ATOMS: atom_id res chain seq x y z
N MET A 1 21.84 -6.63 -10.38
CA MET A 1 20.59 -6.20 -9.72
C MET A 1 19.87 -7.45 -9.25
N THR A 2 19.41 -7.47 -8.01
CA THR A 2 18.71 -8.63 -7.44
C THR A 2 17.22 -8.34 -7.44
N PRO A 3 16.37 -9.16 -8.10
CA PRO A 3 14.92 -8.99 -8.05
C PRO A 3 14.44 -9.03 -6.60
N VAL A 4 13.57 -8.09 -6.22
CA VAL A 4 12.97 -8.03 -4.88
C VAL A 4 11.49 -8.35 -4.95
N GLY A 5 10.99 -8.99 -3.89
CA GLY A 5 9.58 -9.33 -3.77
C GLY A 5 8.70 -8.10 -3.50
N PRO A 6 7.39 -8.17 -3.76
CA PRO A 6 6.48 -7.02 -3.66
C PRO A 6 6.28 -6.46 -2.24
N ARG A 7 6.76 -7.17 -1.21
CA ARG A 7 6.61 -6.80 0.20
C ARG A 7 7.76 -5.97 0.75
N VAL A 8 8.85 -5.81 0.01
CA VAL A 8 9.98 -4.98 0.44
C VAL A 8 9.59 -3.51 0.52
N SER A 9 10.33 -2.73 1.31
CA SER A 9 10.07 -1.30 1.45
C SER A 9 10.32 -0.53 0.14
N LYS A 10 9.79 0.70 0.02
CA LYS A 10 10.11 1.58 -1.11
C LYS A 10 11.61 1.83 -1.22
N GLU A 11 12.28 1.98 -0.08
CA GLU A 11 13.72 2.25 -0.01
C GLU A 11 14.51 1.09 -0.62
N GLU A 12 14.21 -0.14 -0.18
CA GLU A 12 14.84 -1.36 -0.66
C GLU A 12 14.55 -1.61 -2.16
N PHE A 13 13.33 -1.33 -2.60
CA PHE A 13 12.98 -1.35 -4.02
C PHE A 13 13.81 -0.36 -4.85
N MET A 14 13.99 0.87 -4.37
CA MET A 14 14.79 1.88 -5.06
C MET A 14 16.26 1.47 -5.11
N TYR A 15 16.83 0.99 -4.00
CA TYR A 15 18.20 0.47 -4.00
C TYR A 15 18.38 -0.72 -4.95
N ALA A 16 17.43 -1.65 -5.00
CA ALA A 16 17.48 -2.78 -5.95
C ALA A 16 17.45 -2.32 -7.42
N LEU A 17 16.84 -1.16 -7.69
CA LEU A 17 16.84 -0.47 -8.99
C LEU A 17 18.12 0.35 -9.28
N GLY A 18 19.04 0.46 -8.33
CA GLY A 18 20.20 1.34 -8.40
C GLY A 18 19.84 2.82 -8.23
N LEU A 19 18.68 3.11 -7.63
CA LEU A 19 18.20 4.46 -7.32
C LEU A 19 18.48 4.79 -5.86
N ASN A 20 18.90 6.02 -5.62
CA ASN A 20 19.08 6.59 -4.29
C ASN A 20 17.77 7.26 -3.82
N PRO A 21 17.10 6.78 -2.76
CA PRO A 21 15.85 7.36 -2.26
C PRO A 21 16.00 8.74 -1.61
N GLN A 22 17.21 9.13 -1.24
CA GLN A 22 17.51 10.48 -0.74
C GLN A 22 17.80 11.48 -1.87
N ASP A 23 17.93 11.02 -3.11
CA ASP A 23 18.14 11.87 -4.28
C ASP A 23 16.78 12.32 -4.87
N PRO A 24 16.48 13.64 -4.90
CA PRO A 24 15.24 14.15 -5.47
C PRO A 24 15.01 13.78 -6.94
N GLN A 25 16.06 13.63 -7.75
CA GLN A 25 15.96 13.23 -9.15
C GLN A 25 15.54 11.76 -9.26
N HIS A 26 16.08 10.89 -8.40
CA HIS A 26 15.67 9.50 -8.35
C HIS A 26 14.25 9.31 -7.82
N GLU A 27 13.81 10.17 -6.89
CA GLU A 27 12.41 10.27 -6.51
C GLU A 27 11.50 10.66 -7.69
N GLN A 28 11.97 11.51 -8.60
CA GLN A 28 11.23 11.81 -9.83
C GLN A 28 11.10 10.59 -10.73
N TYR A 29 12.14 9.74 -10.88
CA TYR A 29 12.00 8.47 -11.61
C TYR A 29 11.01 7.51 -10.94
N TYR A 30 11.05 7.39 -9.61
CA TYR A 30 10.07 6.59 -8.86
C TYR A 30 8.63 7.09 -9.09
N ARG A 31 8.42 8.40 -8.97
CA ARG A 31 7.12 9.04 -9.25
C ARG A 31 6.74 8.81 -10.70
N ALA A 32 7.68 8.90 -11.63
CA ALA A 32 7.46 8.65 -13.05
C ALA A 32 6.99 7.22 -13.34
N MET A 33 7.53 6.21 -12.64
CA MET A 33 7.08 4.82 -12.83
C MET A 33 5.71 4.54 -12.18
N ARG A 34 5.42 5.19 -11.05
CA ARG A 34 4.21 4.92 -10.26
C ARG A 34 2.99 5.74 -10.70
N ALA A 35 3.21 7.00 -11.02
CA ALA A 35 2.23 8.04 -11.33
C ALA A 35 2.90 9.10 -12.25
N PRO A 36 3.26 8.73 -13.48
CA PRO A 36 4.01 9.61 -14.38
C PRO A 36 3.39 10.99 -14.51
N ALA A 37 4.23 11.96 -14.19
CA ALA A 37 3.91 13.38 -14.21
C ALA A 37 3.59 13.86 -15.64
N ASN A 38 2.78 14.92 -15.67
CA ASN A 38 2.02 15.46 -16.79
C ASN A 38 2.77 15.65 -18.13
N PRO A 39 2.13 15.40 -19.30
CA PRO A 39 0.76 14.90 -19.41
C PRO A 39 0.67 13.43 -18.96
N PRO A 40 -0.41 13.04 -18.28
CA PRO A 40 -0.43 11.89 -17.40
C PRO A 40 -0.54 10.62 -18.24
N LYS A 41 0.52 9.84 -18.28
CA LYS A 41 0.46 8.46 -18.79
C LYS A 41 0.50 7.53 -17.61
N ASP A 42 -0.46 7.62 -16.70
CA ASP A 42 -0.55 6.93 -15.40
C ASP A 42 -0.30 5.38 -15.43
N GLU A 43 0.76 4.82 -16.01
CA GLU A 43 0.85 3.42 -16.49
C GLU A 43 0.41 2.41 -15.43
N THR A 44 1.00 2.47 -14.24
CA THR A 44 0.63 1.59 -13.12
C THR A 44 -0.77 1.90 -12.57
N ILE A 45 -1.12 3.18 -12.42
CA ILE A 45 -2.42 3.62 -11.89
C ILE A 45 -3.56 3.35 -12.89
N MET A 46 -3.32 3.46 -14.19
CA MET A 46 -4.22 3.17 -15.29
C MET A 46 -4.53 1.69 -15.33
N VAL A 47 -3.50 0.85 -15.25
CA VAL A 47 -3.69 -0.60 -15.18
C VAL A 47 -4.47 -0.96 -13.92
N TYR A 48 -4.14 -0.38 -12.76
CA TYR A 48 -4.95 -0.52 -11.55
C TYR A 48 -6.41 -0.08 -11.75
N ASN A 49 -6.65 1.10 -12.33
CA ASN A 49 -7.99 1.63 -12.54
C ASN A 49 -8.80 0.74 -13.49
N ARG A 50 -8.19 0.28 -14.59
CA ARG A 50 -8.78 -0.69 -15.53
C ARG A 50 -9.15 -1.98 -14.82
N MET A 51 -8.26 -2.48 -13.96
CA MET A 51 -8.55 -3.68 -13.17
C MET A 51 -9.72 -3.51 -12.20
N ASN A 52 -9.98 -2.28 -11.74
CA ASN A 52 -11.10 -1.95 -10.85
C ASN A 52 -12.43 -1.72 -11.58
N GLN A 53 -12.43 -1.67 -12.91
CA GLN A 53 -13.64 -1.49 -13.71
C GLN A 53 -14.27 -2.81 -14.16
N ASP A 54 -13.52 -3.92 -14.11
CA ASP A 54 -13.94 -5.19 -14.69
C ASP A 54 -13.74 -6.38 -13.71
N THR A 55 -14.84 -7.05 -13.35
CA THR A 55 -14.84 -8.24 -12.50
C THR A 55 -14.28 -9.48 -13.21
N SER A 56 -14.25 -9.46 -14.55
CA SER A 56 -13.02 -9.54 -15.31
C SER A 56 -11.82 -10.14 -14.64
N HIS A 57 -11.19 -9.38 -13.76
CA HIS A 57 -9.85 -9.68 -13.26
C HIS A 57 -9.84 -10.50 -11.96
N LEU A 58 -11.02 -10.83 -11.41
CA LEU A 58 -11.18 -11.37 -10.06
C LEU A 58 -11.20 -12.89 -10.00
N LEU A 59 -10.76 -13.48 -8.88
CA LEU A 59 -10.98 -14.89 -8.58
C LEU A 59 -12.46 -15.24 -8.77
N ASP A 60 -12.75 -16.44 -9.27
CA ASP A 60 -14.12 -16.84 -9.62
C ASP A 60 -15.06 -16.78 -8.41
N SER A 61 -14.55 -17.14 -7.22
CA SER A 61 -15.28 -17.00 -5.95
C SER A 61 -15.63 -15.55 -5.62
N VAL A 62 -14.71 -14.62 -5.85
CA VAL A 62 -14.92 -13.18 -5.59
C VAL A 62 -15.84 -12.56 -6.65
N ARG A 63 -15.70 -12.99 -7.91
CA ARG A 63 -16.56 -12.56 -9.02
C ARG A 63 -18.00 -13.03 -8.83
N ALA A 64 -18.20 -14.25 -8.36
CA ALA A 64 -19.52 -14.84 -8.15
C ALA A 64 -20.30 -14.16 -7.00
N ASP A 65 -19.61 -13.46 -6.12
CA ASP A 65 -20.24 -12.71 -5.03
C ASP A 65 -20.87 -11.39 -5.52
N PRO A 66 -22.21 -11.23 -5.45
CA PRO A 66 -22.90 -10.02 -5.90
C PRO A 66 -22.61 -8.79 -5.02
N SER A 67 -22.08 -8.98 -3.81
CA SER A 67 -21.69 -7.91 -2.90
C SER A 67 -20.30 -7.32 -3.23
N THR A 68 -19.53 -7.99 -4.09
CA THR A 68 -18.23 -7.51 -4.54
C THR A 68 -18.35 -6.19 -5.28
N ARG A 69 -17.70 -5.16 -4.74
CA ARG A 69 -17.59 -3.82 -5.35
C ARG A 69 -16.14 -3.35 -5.35
N PRO A 70 -15.73 -2.54 -6.33
CA PRO A 70 -14.44 -1.88 -6.29
C PRO A 70 -14.36 -0.86 -5.12
N PRO A 71 -13.15 -0.51 -4.63
CA PRO A 71 -11.86 -0.98 -5.12
C PRO A 71 -11.57 -2.44 -4.72
N PHE A 72 -11.06 -3.22 -5.67
CA PHE A 72 -10.65 -4.60 -5.45
C PHE A 72 -9.29 -4.66 -4.75
N PHE A 73 -9.07 -5.72 -3.98
CA PHE A 73 -7.81 -5.95 -3.28
C PHE A 73 -6.89 -6.85 -4.09
N TRP A 74 -5.59 -6.79 -3.80
CA TRP A 74 -4.59 -7.63 -4.49
C TRP A 74 -4.96 -9.12 -4.49
N HIS A 75 -5.43 -9.64 -3.34
CA HIS A 75 -5.87 -11.04 -3.22
C HIS A 75 -7.20 -11.35 -3.89
N HIS A 76 -7.93 -10.35 -4.39
CA HIS A 76 -9.09 -10.61 -5.24
C HIS A 76 -8.68 -10.90 -6.68
N ILE A 77 -7.51 -10.45 -7.14
CA ILE A 77 -7.10 -10.55 -8.54
C ILE A 77 -6.54 -11.95 -8.81
N ARG A 78 -6.97 -12.58 -9.92
CA ARG A 78 -6.41 -13.88 -10.36
C ARG A 78 -4.92 -13.77 -10.71
N PRO A 79 -4.10 -14.80 -10.43
CA PRO A 79 -2.68 -14.80 -10.77
C PRO A 79 -2.38 -14.44 -12.23
N ASP A 80 -3.14 -14.97 -13.20
CA ASP A 80 -2.92 -14.68 -14.62
C ASP A 80 -3.20 -13.21 -14.98
N HIS A 81 -4.19 -12.58 -14.33
CA HIS A 81 -4.45 -11.16 -14.52
C HIS A 81 -3.43 -10.27 -13.81
N GLN A 82 -2.85 -10.72 -12.69
CA GLN A 82 -1.69 -10.04 -12.10
C GLN A 82 -0.52 -10.07 -13.08
N ARG A 83 -0.21 -11.23 -13.69
CA ARG A 83 0.87 -11.36 -14.69
C ARG A 83 0.60 -10.51 -15.94
N TRP A 84 -0.64 -10.52 -16.45
CA TRP A 84 -1.05 -9.67 -17.55
C TRP A 84 -0.85 -8.19 -17.23
N ALA A 85 -1.31 -7.74 -16.06
CA ALA A 85 -1.19 -6.35 -15.62
C ALA A 85 0.29 -5.90 -15.49
N ILE A 86 1.15 -6.78 -14.98
CA ILE A 86 2.60 -6.55 -14.91
C ILE A 86 3.19 -6.33 -16.30
N MET A 87 2.82 -7.15 -17.27
CA MET A 87 3.27 -7.00 -18.66
C MET A 87 2.69 -5.74 -19.32
N GLU A 88 1.44 -5.40 -19.03
CA GLU A 88 0.77 -4.22 -19.55
C GLU A 88 1.48 -2.93 -19.10
N ILE A 89 1.91 -2.85 -17.84
CA ILE A 89 2.72 -1.73 -17.32
C ILE A 89 4.04 -1.63 -18.09
N TRP A 90 4.79 -2.73 -18.21
CA TRP A 90 6.06 -2.73 -18.93
C TRP A 90 5.91 -2.33 -20.41
N ARG A 91 4.86 -2.81 -21.09
CA ARG A 91 4.59 -2.47 -22.50
C ARG A 91 4.26 -1.00 -22.69
N ASN A 92 3.52 -0.41 -21.76
CA ASN A 92 3.10 0.98 -21.83
C ASN A 92 4.17 1.97 -21.36
N ALA A 93 5.30 1.47 -20.80
CA ALA A 93 6.39 2.27 -20.30
C ALA A 93 6.92 3.31 -21.30
N GLY A 94 6.83 4.58 -20.93
CA GLY A 94 7.38 5.71 -21.68
C GLY A 94 8.91 5.74 -21.72
N PRO A 95 9.52 6.56 -22.60
CA PRO A 95 10.97 6.58 -22.81
C PRO A 95 11.81 6.82 -21.54
N LEU A 96 11.27 7.59 -20.59
CA LEU A 96 11.93 7.92 -19.32
C LEU A 96 12.02 6.71 -18.38
N THR A 97 10.96 5.90 -18.30
CA THR A 97 10.81 4.81 -17.33
C THR A 97 11.15 3.46 -17.95
N ARG A 98 11.11 3.36 -19.29
CA ARG A 98 11.36 2.13 -20.03
C ARG A 98 12.66 1.42 -19.64
N PRO A 99 13.83 2.11 -19.51
CA PRO A 99 15.06 1.45 -19.10
C PRO A 99 14.99 0.83 -17.70
N LEU A 100 14.18 1.40 -16.79
CA LEU A 100 14.01 0.86 -15.43
C LEU A 100 13.14 -0.39 -15.45
N PHE A 101 12.08 -0.39 -16.25
CA PHE A 101 11.25 -1.58 -16.43
C PHE A 101 11.97 -2.68 -17.22
N ASP A 102 12.78 -2.36 -18.23
CA ASP A 102 13.54 -3.36 -18.99
C ASP A 102 14.52 -4.14 -18.09
N ARG A 103 15.12 -3.48 -17.09
CA ARG A 103 15.93 -4.13 -16.04
C ARG A 103 15.13 -5.04 -15.10
N GLY A 104 13.80 -4.92 -15.12
CA GLY A 104 12.89 -5.69 -14.29
C GLY A 104 12.55 -7.08 -14.81
N GLY A 105 12.88 -7.40 -16.07
CA GLY A 105 12.55 -8.67 -16.70
C GLY A 105 13.12 -9.87 -15.93
N THR A 106 12.27 -10.85 -15.61
CA THR A 106 12.69 -12.09 -14.94
C THR A 106 11.72 -13.24 -15.21
N ASN A 107 12.24 -14.47 -15.24
CA ASN A 107 11.47 -15.71 -15.34
C ASN A 107 11.27 -16.40 -13.98
N GLY A 108 11.80 -15.82 -12.89
CA GLY A 108 11.73 -16.39 -11.54
C GLY A 108 10.39 -16.14 -10.83
N GLU A 109 10.40 -16.31 -9.51
CA GLU A 109 9.24 -16.15 -8.61
C GLU A 109 8.49 -14.81 -8.81
N TYR A 110 9.24 -13.74 -9.10
CA TYR A 110 8.70 -12.38 -9.30
C TYR A 110 8.53 -12.01 -10.77
N GLY A 111 8.49 -13.01 -11.66
CA GLY A 111 8.24 -12.81 -13.07
C GLY A 111 6.81 -12.35 -13.37
N PRO A 112 6.55 -11.78 -14.55
CA PRO A 112 7.51 -11.58 -15.64
C PRO A 112 8.38 -10.32 -15.51
N ASN A 113 8.01 -9.40 -14.62
CA ASN A 113 8.76 -8.17 -14.37
C ASN A 113 8.62 -7.75 -12.91
N TRP A 114 9.70 -7.87 -12.14
CA TRP A 114 9.66 -7.64 -10.68
C TRP A 114 9.43 -6.15 -10.35
N VAL A 115 9.87 -5.25 -11.23
CA VAL A 115 9.72 -3.79 -11.06
C VAL A 115 8.25 -3.40 -11.19
N ALA A 116 7.61 -3.81 -12.29
CA ALA A 116 6.18 -3.58 -12.51
C ALA A 116 5.32 -4.32 -11.47
N GLY A 117 5.70 -5.54 -11.08
CA GLY A 117 5.04 -6.29 -10.02
C GLY A 117 5.06 -5.58 -8.67
N TRP A 118 6.23 -5.07 -8.26
CA TRP A 118 6.36 -4.30 -7.03
C TRP A 118 5.52 -3.03 -7.07
N LEU A 119 5.59 -2.27 -8.17
CA LEU A 119 4.84 -1.01 -8.33
C LEU A 119 3.34 -1.22 -8.27
N LEU A 120 2.81 -2.20 -9.01
CA LEU A 120 1.39 -2.52 -9.02
C LEU A 120 0.91 -2.94 -7.62
N TYR A 121 1.65 -3.82 -6.95
CA TYR A 121 1.34 -4.22 -5.58
C TYR A 121 1.35 -3.01 -4.62
N SER A 122 2.34 -2.12 -4.73
CA SER A 122 2.42 -0.90 -3.92
C SER A 122 1.20 0.00 -4.10
N VAL A 123 0.63 0.03 -5.31
CA VAL A 123 -0.56 0.79 -5.66
C VAL A 123 -1.80 0.19 -5.01
N PHE A 124 -2.03 -1.12 -5.16
CA PHE A 124 -3.11 -1.84 -4.48
C PHE A 124 -3.02 -1.65 -2.96
N ARG A 125 -1.82 -1.81 -2.38
CA ARG A 125 -1.59 -1.70 -0.94
C ARG A 125 -1.89 -0.30 -0.40
N SER A 126 -1.56 0.75 -1.17
CA SER A 126 -1.81 2.14 -0.77
C SER A 126 -3.28 2.56 -0.79
N ARG A 127 -4.11 1.88 -1.60
CA ARG A 127 -5.55 2.17 -1.76
C ARG A 127 -6.44 1.24 -0.92
N ASP A 128 -5.87 0.23 -0.28
CA ASP A 128 -6.57 -0.64 0.66
C ASP A 128 -6.86 0.09 1.97
N VAL A 129 -8.15 0.38 2.24
CA VAL A 129 -8.59 1.07 3.47
C VAL A 129 -8.21 0.35 4.76
N ARG A 130 -8.05 -0.99 4.73
CA ARG A 130 -7.58 -1.77 5.88
C ARG A 130 -6.13 -1.42 6.23
N ASN A 131 -5.34 -1.06 5.22
CA ASN A 131 -3.96 -0.63 5.41
C ASN A 131 -3.86 0.79 6.01
N ASN A 132 -4.85 1.65 5.74
CA ASN A 132 -4.88 3.02 6.25
C ASN A 132 -5.22 3.12 7.75
N ARG A 133 -5.97 2.16 8.31
CA ARG A 133 -6.27 2.11 9.76
C ARG A 133 -5.03 1.90 10.63
N ASN A 134 -4.05 1.12 10.18
CA ASN A 134 -2.81 0.90 10.94
C ASN A 134 -1.89 2.13 10.96
N ARG A 135 -1.99 3.05 9.99
CA ARG A 135 -1.19 4.29 9.99
C ARG A 135 -1.72 5.34 10.94
N ARG A 136 -3.05 5.45 11.12
CA ARG A 136 -3.65 6.44 12.03
C ARG A 136 -3.50 6.09 13.52
N LYS A 137 -3.18 4.84 13.85
CA LYS A 137 -2.93 4.44 15.25
C LYS A 137 -1.55 4.86 15.77
N GLY A 138 -0.65 5.32 14.90
CA GLY A 138 0.70 5.79 15.26
C GLY A 138 0.84 7.30 15.46
N ASP A 139 -0.22 8.08 15.22
CA ASP A 139 -0.18 9.56 15.22
C ASP A 139 -1.37 10.14 16.01
N ASN A 140 -1.59 9.63 17.23
CA ASN A 140 -2.58 10.20 18.15
C ASN A 140 -1.91 10.71 19.41
N GLY A 141 -0.94 11.61 19.22
CA GLY A 141 -0.29 12.39 20.25
C GLY A 141 -0.02 13.80 19.74
N GLY A 142 -1.05 14.64 19.61
CA GLY A 142 -0.82 16.05 19.27
C GLY A 142 -2.06 16.87 18.95
N ALA A 143 -2.41 17.75 19.89
CA ALA A 143 -3.11 19.03 19.72
C ALA A 143 -4.61 19.03 19.37
N VAL A 144 -5.44 19.15 20.42
CA VAL A 144 -6.71 19.87 20.38
C VAL A 144 -6.43 21.28 20.94
N PRO A 145 -6.72 22.38 20.23
CA PRO A 145 -6.60 23.72 20.81
C PRO A 145 -7.85 24.03 21.66
N ASP A 146 -7.56 24.55 22.84
CA ASP A 146 -8.48 25.11 23.84
C ASP A 146 -9.19 26.35 23.29
N SER A 147 -10.52 26.41 23.45
CA SER A 147 -11.32 27.64 23.40
C SER A 147 -12.69 27.42 24.07
N ASP A 148 -12.76 27.88 25.32
CA ASP A 148 -13.90 28.50 26.01
C ASP A 148 -15.08 27.67 26.59
N LYS A 149 -15.00 27.49 27.91
CA LYS A 149 -15.93 27.98 28.98
C LYS A 149 -17.42 28.10 28.58
N ARG A 150 -18.40 27.56 29.31
CA ARG A 150 -18.70 27.78 30.76
C ARG A 150 -19.97 27.00 31.17
N ALA A 151 -20.04 26.64 32.47
CA ALA A 151 -21.21 26.24 33.29
C ALA A 151 -21.59 24.74 33.23
N ARG A 152 -21.73 23.99 34.34
CA ARG A 152 -22.07 24.30 35.73
C ARG A 152 -21.34 23.35 36.71
N GLN A 153 -21.07 23.86 37.92
CA GLN A 153 -20.71 23.11 39.14
C GLN A 153 -21.76 22.02 39.44
N VAL A 154 -21.46 20.89 40.10
CA VAL A 154 -21.29 20.76 41.57
C VAL A 154 -20.86 19.30 41.91
N GLU A 155 -20.06 19.15 42.99
CA GLU A 155 -19.81 17.97 43.87
C GLU A 155 -18.80 16.86 43.50
N GLU A 156 -17.55 17.10 43.91
CA GLU A 156 -16.74 16.34 44.88
C GLU A 156 -17.08 14.85 45.17
N ALA A 157 -16.21 13.93 44.73
CA ALA A 157 -15.63 12.88 45.58
C ALA A 157 -14.51 12.11 44.84
N ALA A 158 -13.38 11.94 45.53
CA ALA A 158 -12.14 11.35 45.06
C ALA A 158 -12.28 9.95 44.42
N SER A 159 -11.67 9.75 43.25
CA SER A 159 -11.47 8.42 42.65
C SER A 159 -10.05 7.90 42.97
N PRO A 160 -9.89 6.82 43.76
CA PRO A 160 -8.60 6.19 43.94
C PRO A 160 -8.25 5.29 42.75
N LYS A 161 -7.02 5.43 42.24
CA LYS A 161 -6.34 4.40 41.44
C LYS A 161 -6.02 3.20 42.34
N LYS A 162 -6.35 1.98 41.89
CA LYS A 162 -5.77 0.65 42.21
C LYS A 162 -6.79 -0.38 41.72
N GLY A 163 -6.52 -1.44 40.97
CA GLY A 163 -5.33 -2.20 40.58
C GLY A 163 -5.91 -3.58 40.28
N TYR A 164 -5.81 -4.06 39.04
CA TYR A 164 -6.52 -5.28 38.61
C TYR A 164 -5.91 -6.51 39.31
N TYR A 165 -6.76 -7.33 39.94
CA TYR A 165 -6.35 -8.56 40.64
C TYR A 165 -6.00 -9.65 39.62
N ASP A 166 -4.78 -10.21 39.72
CA ASP A 166 -4.28 -11.33 38.91
C ASP A 166 -4.11 -12.58 39.81
N PRO A 167 -5.01 -13.58 39.70
CA PRO A 167 -5.03 -14.75 40.56
C PRO A 167 -3.87 -15.74 40.32
N VAL A 168 -3.00 -15.53 39.33
CA VAL A 168 -1.86 -16.42 39.06
C VAL A 168 -0.61 -16.03 39.87
N ARG A 169 -0.58 -14.83 40.48
CA ARG A 169 0.57 -14.33 41.27
C ARG A 169 0.43 -14.41 42.78
N ASN A 170 -0.78 -14.56 43.33
CA ASN A 170 -1.04 -14.49 44.78
C ASN A 170 -1.59 -15.81 45.37
N GLY A 171 -1.17 -16.96 44.83
CA GLY A 171 -1.57 -18.26 45.34
C GLY A 171 -0.37 -19.11 45.73
N THR A 172 0.07 -19.06 46.99
CA THR A 172 0.63 -20.23 47.68
C THR A 172 0.67 -20.02 49.20
N LEU A 173 -0.05 -20.91 49.89
CA LEU A 173 0.05 -21.40 51.28
C LEU A 173 -0.02 -20.39 52.44
#